data_AF-A0A2V9XPY6-F1
#
_entry.id   AF-A0A2V9XPY6-F1
#
_cell.length_a   1.000
_cell.length_b   1.000
_cell.length_c   1.000
_cell.angle_alpha   90.00
_cell.angle_beta   90.00
_cell.angle_gamma   90.00
#
_symmetry.space_group_name_H-M   'P 1'
#
loop_
_entity.id
_entity.type
_entity.pdbx_description
1 polymer ?
#
loop_
_entity_poly.entity_id
_entity_poly.type
_entity_poly.pdbx_seq_one_letter_code
_entity_poly.pdbx_strand_id
1 'polypeptide(L)' 'MLTNEFRIAKVQKTLQWFEQDIPLLHMRVKELSKERQDSAKKFAAAMIEQTRAELKKLLQQRPNDQNDPSEAPCEPAD' A
#
# COMPACT_ATOMS: atom_id res chain seq x y z
N MET A 1 6.13 -13.77 -12.44
CA MET A 1 5.28 -12.60 -12.12
C MET A 1 5.40 -12.33 -10.64
N LEU A 2 5.46 -11.06 -10.20
CA LEU A 2 5.38 -10.75 -8.77
C LEU A 2 4.01 -11.18 -8.24
N THR A 3 3.98 -11.93 -7.13
CA THR A 3 2.73 -12.34 -6.49
C THR A 3 1.98 -11.12 -5.96
N ASN A 4 0.65 -11.21 -5.86
CA ASN A 4 -0.17 -10.13 -5.30
C ASN A 4 0.27 -9.76 -3.87
N GLU A 5 0.70 -10.74 -3.06
CA GLU A 5 1.25 -10.51 -1.72
C GLU A 5 2.48 -9.59 -1.74
N PHE A 6 3.43 -9.82 -2.65
CA PHE A 6 4.60 -8.95 -2.76
C PHE A 6 4.20 -7.53 -3.18
N ARG A 7 3.23 -7.40 -4.11
CA ARG A 7 2.72 -6.09 -4.54
C ARG A 7 2.03 -5.36 -3.39
N ILE A 8 1.21 -6.05 -2.62
CA ILE A 8 0.53 -5.53 -1.42
C ILE A 8 1.56 -5.02 -0.42
N ALA A 9 2.54 -5.85 -0.04
CA ALA A 9 3.58 -5.49 0.93
C ALA A 9 4.38 -4.25 0.48
N LYS A 10 4.72 -4.17 -0.81
CA LYS A 10 5.43 -3.03 -1.38
C LYS A 10 4.60 -1.74 -1.32
N VAL A 11 3.32 -1.81 -1.68
CA VAL A 11 2.41 -0.64 -1.64
C VAL A 11 2.15 -0.20 -0.20
N GLN A 12 1.94 -1.12 0.73
CA GLN A 12 1.81 -0.83 2.16
C GLN A 12 3.04 -0.09 2.70
N LYS A 13 4.24 -0.60 2.41
CA LYS A 13 5.50 0.04 2.85
C LYS A 13 5.67 1.44 2.27
N THR A 14 5.34 1.61 0.99
CA THR A 14 5.39 2.93 0.32
C THR A 14 4.41 3.91 0.95
N LEU A 15 3.17 3.48 1.20
CA LEU A 15 2.14 4.30 1.84
C LEU A 15 2.59 4.75 3.24
N GLN A 16 3.13 3.82 4.04
CA GLN A 16 3.66 4.14 5.37
C GLN A 16 4.73 5.21 5.31
N TRP A 17 5.67 5.14 4.36
CA TRP A 17 6.69 6.17 4.18
C TRP A 17 6.10 7.53 3.84
N PHE A 18 5.13 7.60 2.93
CA PHE A 18 4.48 8.87 2.60
C PHE A 18 3.78 9.50 3.81
N GLU A 19 3.10 8.69 4.62
CA GLU A 19 2.41 9.17 5.82
C GLU A 19 3.39 9.66 6.89
N GLN A 20 4.50 8.94 7.08
CA GLN A 20 5.55 9.28 8.05
C GLN A 20 6.38 10.50 7.62
N ASP A 21 6.54 10.73 6.32
CA ASP A 21 7.37 11.82 5.78
C ASP A 21 6.64 13.17 5.68
N ILE A 22 5.34 13.26 6.03
CA ILE A 22 4.59 14.54 6.00
C ILE A 22 5.31 15.66 6.78
N PRO A 23 5.83 15.45 8.01
CA PRO A 23 6.57 16.48 8.72
C PRO A 23 7.86 16.91 7.99
N LEU A 24 8.55 15.97 7.35
CA LEU A 24 9.74 16.25 6.56
C LEU A 24 9.40 17.07 5.31
N LEU A 25 8.29 16.76 4.63
CA LEU A 25 7.77 17.58 3.54
C LEU A 25 7.52 19.02 4.01
N HIS A 26 6.84 19.21 5.15
CA HIS A 26 6.58 20.53 5.72
C HIS A 26 7.87 21.32 5.98
N MET A 27 8.89 20.67 6.54
CA MET A 27 10.19 21.30 6.74
C MET A 27 10.84 21.70 5.41
N ARG A 28 10.79 20.84 4.39
CA ARG A 28 11.42 21.10 3.08
C ARG A 28 10.78 22.25 2.31
N VAL A 29 9.47 22.43 2.43
CA VAL A 29 8.75 23.47 1.68
C VAL A 29 8.65 24.81 2.41
N LYS A 30 9.10 24.89 3.68
CA LYS A 30 8.87 26.06 4.55
C LYS A 30 9.35 27.40 3.97
N GLU A 31 10.42 27.39 3.19
CA GLU A 31 11.02 28.60 2.57
C GLU A 31 10.41 28.95 1.20
N LEU A 32 9.49 28.13 0.68
CA LEU A 32 8.81 28.40 -0.57
C LEU A 32 7.65 29.38 -0.37
N SER A 33 7.20 29.99 -1.47
CA SER A 33 5.97 30.79 -1.44
C SER A 33 4.77 29.95 -0.98
N LYS A 34 3.78 30.63 -0.40
CA LYS A 34 2.55 29.99 0.11
C LYS A 34 1.86 29.11 -0.94
N GLU A 35 1.77 29.61 -2.18
CA GLU A 35 1.21 28.86 -3.30
C GLU A 35 1.98 27.55 -3.58
N ARG A 36 3.32 27.61 -3.58
CA ARG A 36 4.17 26.43 -3.79
C ARG A 36 4.08 25.44 -2.64
N GLN A 37 3.99 25.92 -1.40
CA GLN A 37 3.73 25.08 -0.23
C GLN A 37 2.40 24.34 -0.36
N ASP A 38 1.34 25.07 -0.70
CA ASP A 38 -0.01 24.51 -0.81
C ASP A 38 -0.10 23.52 -1.98
N SER A 39 0.54 23.82 -3.12
CA SER A 39 0.66 22.89 -4.24
C SER A 39 1.39 21.59 -3.85
N ALA A 40 2.54 21.69 -3.18
CA ALA A 40 3.30 20.52 -2.73
C ALA A 40 2.52 19.66 -1.73
N LYS A 41 1.82 20.28 -0.77
CA LYS A 41 0.97 19.58 0.20
C LYS A 41 -0.21 18.88 -0.47
N LYS A 42 -0.89 19.55 -1.41
CA LYS A 42 -1.99 18.95 -2.19
C LYS A 42 -1.51 17.77 -3.02
N PHE A 43 -0.35 17.90 -3.67
CA PHE A 43 0.25 16.82 -4.44
C PHE A 43 0.56 15.60 -3.56
N ALA A 44 1.20 15.81 -2.40
CA ALA A 44 1.49 14.73 -1.46
C ALA A 44 0.23 14.04 -0.95
N ALA A 45 -0.81 14.81 -0.61
CA ALA A 45 -2.11 14.26 -0.21
C ALA A 45 -2.74 13.41 -1.33
N ALA A 46 -2.71 13.89 -2.58
CA ALA A 46 -3.22 13.14 -3.72
C ALA A 46 -2.45 11.82 -3.95
N MET A 47 -1.14 11.83 -3.78
CA MET A 47 -0.31 10.62 -3.88
C MET A 47 -0.67 9.59 -2.81
N ILE A 48 -0.88 10.02 -1.57
CA ILE A 48 -1.32 9.15 -0.46
C ILE A 48 -2.67 8.51 -0.79
N GLU A 49 -3.65 9.31 -1.22
CA GLU A 49 -4.99 8.82 -1.57
C GLU A 49 -4.97 7.84 -2.74
N GLN A 50 -4.20 8.13 -3.80
CA GLN A 50 -4.04 7.21 -4.93
C GLN A 50 -3.39 5.89 -4.48
N THR A 51 -2.38 5.96 -3.62
CA THR A 51 -1.70 4.76 -3.10
C THR A 51 -2.63 3.92 -2.23
N ARG A 52 -3.48 4.55 -1.40
CA ARG A 52 -4.53 3.87 -0.63
C ARG A 52 -5.56 3.18 -1.55
N ALA A 53 -5.98 3.86 -2.61
CA ALA A 53 -6.91 3.29 -3.58
C ALA A 53 -6.32 2.07 -4.30
N GLU A 54 -5.04 2.13 -4.68
CA GLU A 54 -4.34 1.00 -5.31
C GLU A 54 -4.19 -0.18 -4.32
N LEU A 55 -3.82 0.10 -3.07
CA LEU A 55 -3.75 -0.92 -2.03
C LEU A 55 -5.10 -1.63 -1.84
N LYS A 56 -6.20 -0.86 -1.80
CA LYS A 56 -7.56 -1.41 -1.69
C LYS A 56 -7.89 -2.34 -2.86
N LYS A 57 -7.53 -1.98 -4.10
CA LYS A 57 -7.74 -2.83 -5.28
C LYS A 57 -6.94 -4.13 -5.19
N LEU A 58 -5.67 -4.05 -4.78
CA LEU A 58 -4.81 -5.22 -4.64
C LEU A 58 -5.35 -6.19 -3.56
N LEU A 59 -5.84 -5.66 -2.44
CA LEU A 59 -6.46 -6.46 -1.39
C LEU A 59 -7.77 -7.13 -1.86
N GLN A 60 -8.55 -6.48 -2.72
CA GLN A 60 -9.74 -7.07 -3.34
C GLN A 60 -9.42 -8.15 -4.38
N GLN A 61 -8.23 -8.07 -4.99
CA GLN A 61 -7.73 -9.06 -5.96
C GLN A 61 -7.00 -10.22 -5.30
N ARG A 62 -6.92 -10.25 -3.96
CA ARG A 62 -6.41 -11.41 -3.24
C ARG A 62 -7.38 -12.57 -3.52
N PRO A 63 -6.92 -13.70 -4.09
CA PRO A 63 -7.78 -14.86 -4.17
C PRO A 63 -8.22 -15.21 -2.75
N ASN A 64 -9.52 -15.47 -2.56
CA ASN A 64 -9.98 -16.11 -1.35
C ASN A 64 -9.34 -17.50 -1.33
N ASP A 65 -8.17 -17.66 -0.71
CA ASP A 65 -7.68 -18.96 -0.23
C ASP A 65 -8.53 -19.42 0.98
N GLN A 66 -9.86 -19.37 0.80
CA GLN A 66 -10.84 -20.00 1.65
C GLN A 66 -11.59 -21.00 0.77
N ASN A 67 -11.22 -22.27 0.96
CA ASN A 67 -11.78 -23.51 0.42
C ASN A 67 -10.88 -24.22 -0.59
N ASP A 68 -9.88 -24.92 -0.07
CA ASP A 68 -9.82 -26.35 -0.38
C ASP A 68 -9.56 -27.16 0.91
N PRO A 69 -10.60 -27.70 1.59
CA PRO A 69 -10.42 -28.70 2.63
C PRO A 69 -10.24 -30.10 2.02
N SER A 70 -9.56 -30.23 0.87
CA SER A 70 -9.23 -31.51 0.23
C SER A 70 -7.77 -31.91 0.45
N GLU A 71 -7.22 -31.72 1.66
CA GLU A 71 -6.23 -32.67 2.17
C GLU A 71 -6.95 -33.66 3.06
N ALA A 72 -7.55 -34.67 2.42
CA ALA A 72 -7.93 -35.89 3.13
C ALA A 72 -6.69 -36.44 3.85
N PRO A 73 -6.78 -36.91 5.10
CA PRO A 73 -5.69 -37.61 5.75
C PRO A 73 -5.42 -38.89 4.95
N CYS A 74 -4.29 -38.95 4.23
CA CYS A 74 -3.81 -40.21 3.71
C CYS A 74 -3.43 -41.10 4.90
N GLU A 75 -4.30 -42.03 5.26
CA GLU A 75 -3.98 -43.10 6.19
C GLU A 75 -2.83 -43.95 5.63
N PRO A 76 -1.83 -44.35 6.44
CA PRO A 76 -0.79 -45.26 6.00
C PRO A 76 -1.38 -46.66 5.85
N ALA A 77 -1.20 -47.27 4.68
CA ALA A 77 -1.49 -48.69 4.49
C ALA A 77 -0.46 -49.53 5.24
N ASP A 78 -0.98 -50.54 5.96
CA ASP A 78 -0.27 -51.57 6.75
C ASP A 78 0.85 -52.30 5.95
#